data_AF-A0A2P7TCT3-F1
#
_entry.id   AF-A0A2P7TCT3-F1
#
_cell.length_a   1.000
_cell.length_b   1.000
_cell.length_c   1.000
_cell.angle_alpha   90.00
_cell.angle_beta   90.00
_cell.angle_gamma   90.00
#
_symmetry.space_group_name_H-M   'P 1'
#
loop_
_entity.id
_entity.type
_entity.pdbx_description
1 polymer ?
#
loop_
_entity_poly.entity_id
_entity_poly.type
_entity_poly.pdbx_seq_one_letter_code
_entity_poly.pdbx_strand_id
1 'polypeptide(L)' 'MITDITALDTAKRYTYADYLQWAFEEQLELIKGKIFKMSPAPGLKHQRISIELARQIANYLHKKSCKVYHAPF' A
#
# COMPACT_ATOMS: atom_id res chain seq x y z
N MET A 1 12.77 -12.85 11.51
CA MET A 1 11.85 -12.33 10.47
C MET A 1 10.47 -12.84 10.80
N ILE A 2 9.45 -11.98 10.71
CA ILE A 2 8.04 -12.38 10.93
C ILE A 2 7.47 -12.80 9.58
N THR A 3 6.95 -14.03 9.47
CA THR A 3 6.49 -14.62 8.20
C THR A 3 4.98 -14.82 8.13
N ASP A 4 4.25 -14.44 9.18
CA ASP A 4 2.80 -14.56 9.27
C ASP A 4 2.23 -13.29 9.90
N ILE A 5 1.25 -12.67 9.24
CA ILE A 5 0.61 -11.44 9.70
C ILE A 5 -0.11 -11.60 11.05
N THR A 6 -0.53 -12.81 11.39
CA THR A 6 -1.22 -13.11 12.66
C THR A 6 -0.30 -13.00 13.87
N ALA A 7 1.02 -13.07 13.67
CA ALA A 7 2.01 -12.86 14.73
C ALA A 7 2.16 -11.37 15.13
N LEU A 8 1.53 -10.44 14.39
CA LEU A 8 1.56 -9.02 14.70
C LEU A 8 0.51 -8.64 15.73
N ASP A 9 0.95 -8.08 16.85
CA ASP A 9 0.10 -7.43 17.85
C ASP A 9 -0.44 -6.09 17.31
N THR A 10 -1.76 -5.95 17.18
CA THR A 10 -2.42 -4.74 16.67
C THR A 10 -2.50 -3.60 17.69
N ALA A 11 -2.28 -3.87 18.99
CA ALA A 11 -2.22 -2.87 20.04
C ALA A 11 -0.83 -2.22 20.15
N LYS A 12 0.21 -2.91 19.66
CA LYS A 12 1.58 -2.42 19.65
C LYS A 12 1.79 -1.33 18.60
N ARG A 13 2.80 -0.48 18.83
CA ARG A 13 3.33 0.45 17.82
C ARG A 13 4.59 -0.13 17.18
N TYR A 14 4.63 -0.11 15.85
CA TYR A 14 5.77 -0.54 15.07
C TYR A 14 6.48 0.64 14.41
N THR A 15 7.76 0.47 14.17
CA THR A 15 8.61 1.37 13.43
C THR A 15 8.82 0.87 12.00
N TYR A 16 9.39 1.71 11.15
CA TYR A 16 9.80 1.28 9.81
C TYR A 16 10.84 0.15 9.84
N ALA A 17 11.74 0.16 10.84
CA ALA A 17 12.73 -0.91 11.01
C ALA A 17 12.06 -2.25 11.36
N ASP A 18 10.98 -2.24 12.15
CA ASP A 18 10.20 -3.45 12.42
C ASP A 18 9.53 -3.96 11.13
N TYR A 19 8.93 -3.05 10.35
CA TYR A 19 8.28 -3.38 9.06
C TYR A 19 9.23 -4.06 8.08
N LEU A 20 10.49 -3.62 8.01
CA LEU A 20 11.51 -4.23 7.13
C LEU A 20 11.88 -5.68 7.52
N GLN A 21 11.51 -6.14 8.72
CA GLN A 21 11.76 -7.52 9.17
C GLN A 21 10.59 -8.47 8.86
N TRP A 22 9.53 -7.97 8.23
CA TRP A 22 8.34 -8.73 7.87
C TRP A 22 8.48 -9.32 6.47
N ALA A 23 8.16 -10.60 6.34
CA ALA A 23 8.34 -11.41 5.14
C ALA A 23 7.10 -12.30 4.92
N PHE A 24 5.93 -11.67 4.86
CA PHE A 24 4.65 -12.29 4.51
C PHE A 24 4.07 -11.62 3.25
N GLU A 25 3.16 -12.32 2.55
CA GLU A 25 2.63 -11.89 1.25
C GLU A 25 1.53 -10.82 1.37
N GLU A 26 0.86 -10.74 2.52
CA GLU A 26 -0.22 -9.79 2.74
C GLU A 26 0.27 -8.34 2.79
N GLN A 27 -0.44 -7.45 2.10
CA GLN A 27 -0.18 -6.02 2.16
C GLN A 27 -0.88 -5.35 3.35
N LEU A 28 -0.13 -4.53 4.08
CA LEU A 28 -0.63 -3.70 5.16
C LEU A 28 -0.03 -2.29 5.08
N GLU A 29 -0.68 -1.36 5.76
CA GLU A 29 -0.21 0.01 5.92
C GLU A 29 0.17 0.25 7.39
N LEU A 30 1.28 0.96 7.59
CA LEU A 30 1.73 1.39 8.90
C LEU A 30 1.48 2.90 9.06
N ILE A 31 0.37 3.28 9.72
CA ILE A 31 -0.02 4.68 9.90
C ILE A 31 0.23 5.09 11.35
N LYS A 32 1.20 6.00 11.56
CA LYS A 32 1.65 6.45 12.91
C LYS A 32 2.06 5.29 13.83
N GLY A 33 2.62 4.24 13.24
CA GLY A 33 3.04 3.01 13.91
C GLY A 33 1.93 2.02 14.21
N LYS A 34 0.69 2.25 13.76
CA LYS A 34 -0.42 1.31 13.90
C LYS A 34 -0.65 0.56 12.60
N ILE A 35 -1.00 -0.72 12.70
CA ILE A 35 -1.26 -1.60 11.55
C ILE A 35 -2.67 -1.36 11.02
N PHE A 36 -2.78 -1.14 9.72
CA PHE A 36 -4.05 -1.11 8.98
C PHE A 36 -3.99 -2.17 7.87
N LYS A 37 -5.02 -3.02 7.79
CA LYS A 37 -5.12 -4.02 6.74
C LYS A 37 -5.62 -3.33 5.47
N MET A 38 -5.00 -3.62 4.31
CA MET A 38 -5.50 -3.16 3.01
C MET A 38 -6.71 -3.98 2.50
N SER A 39 -7.41 -4.67 3.40
CA SER A 39 -8.61 -5.47 3.12
C SER A 39 -9.87 -4.78 3.66
N PRO A 40 -11.02 -4.91 2.99
CA PRO A 40 -11.26 -5.70 1.78
C PRO A 40 -10.63 -5.08 0.52
N ALA A 41 -10.33 -5.93 -0.46
CA ALA A 41 -9.80 -5.47 -1.74
C ALA A 41 -10.74 -4.42 -2.38
N PRO A 42 -10.22 -3.42 -3.10
CA PRO A 42 -11.06 -2.35 -3.63
C PRO A 42 -12.01 -2.90 -4.70
N GLY A 43 -13.30 -2.60 -4.58
CA GLY A 43 -14.29 -3.04 -5.55
C GLY A 43 -14.08 -2.43 -6.95
N LEU A 44 -14.72 -3.01 -7.96
CA LEU A 44 -14.60 -2.59 -9.38
C LEU A 44 -14.82 -1.08 -9.58
N LYS A 45 -15.79 -0.49 -8.88
CA LYS A 45 -16.07 0.96 -8.95
C LYS A 45 -14.88 1.81 -8.49
N HIS A 46 -14.24 1.41 -7.38
CA HIS A 46 -13.05 2.08 -6.88
C HIS A 46 -11.91 1.98 -7.90
N GLN A 47 -11.67 0.76 -8.42
CA GLN A 47 -10.60 0.54 -9.39
C GLN A 47 -10.78 1.34 -10.68
N ARG A 48 -12.01 1.39 -11.21
CA ARG A 48 -12.31 2.18 -12.42
C ARG A 48 -11.98 3.67 -12.24
N ILE A 49 -12.32 4.24 -11.08
CA ILE A 49 -12.03 5.65 -10.79
C ILE A 49 -10.53 5.87 -10.58
N SER A 50 -9.89 4.98 -9.80
CA SER A 50 -8.45 5.05 -9.52
C SER A 50 -7.60 5.00 -10.79
N ILE A 51 -7.91 4.05 -11.69
CA ILE A 51 -7.21 3.90 -12.98
C ILE A 51 -7.40 5.13 -13.86
N GLU A 52 -8.60 5.68 -13.92
CA GLU A 52 -8.87 6.86 -14.75
C GLU A 52 -8.09 8.09 -14.26
N LEU A 53 -8.01 8.29 -12.95
CA LEU A 53 -7.17 9.34 -12.36
C LEU A 53 -5.69 9.13 -12.67
N ALA A 54 -5.19 7.90 -12.46
CA ALA A 54 -3.81 7.56 -12.75
C ALA A 54 -3.46 7.78 -14.24
N ARG A 55 -4.38 7.41 -15.15
CA ARG A 55 -4.23 7.60 -16.60
C ARG A 55 -4.10 9.08 -16.96
N GLN A 56 -4.95 9.95 -16.41
CA GLN A 56 -4.89 11.39 -16.71
C GLN A 56 -3.56 12.01 -16.22
N ILE A 57 -3.11 11.64 -15.03
CA ILE A 57 -1.82 12.10 -14.48
C ILE A 57 -0.66 11.58 -15.35
N ALA A 58 -0.68 10.30 -15.72
CA ALA A 58 0.35 9.68 -16.56
C ALA A 58 0.44 10.34 -17.93
N ASN A 59 -0.69 10.67 -18.55
CA ASN A 59 -0.74 11.39 -19.82
C ASN A 59 -0.12 12.78 -19.71
N TYR A 60 -0.44 13.53 -18.65
CA TYR A 60 0.16 14.84 -18.43
C TYR A 60 1.68 14.77 -18.24
N LEU A 61 2.16 13.74 -17.53
CA LEU A 61 3.58 13.54 -17.25
C LEU A 61 4.37 12.89 -18.40
N HIS A 62 3.72 12.54 -19.52
CA HIS A 62 4.40 11.98 -20.68
C HIS A 62 5.50 12.94 -21.20
N LYS A 63 6.72 12.42 -21.38
CA LYS A 63 7.94 13.16 -21.76
C LYS A 63 8.38 14.24 -20.74
N LYS A 64 7.91 14.18 -19.49
CA LYS A 64 8.42 14.99 -18.37
C LYS A 64 9.35 14.13 -17.50
N SER A 65 10.04 14.77 -16.56
CA SER A 65 10.99 14.10 -15.66
C SER A 65 10.32 13.25 -14.57
N CYS A 66 9.05 13.52 -14.24
CA CYS A 66 8.32 12.83 -13.17
C CYS A 66 7.72 11.49 -13.65
N LYS A 67 7.59 10.54 -12.72
CA LYS A 67 6.99 9.21 -12.94
C LYS A 67 5.73 9.03 -12.10
N VAL A 68 4.76 8.28 -12.62
CA VAL A 68 3.52 7.93 -11.91
C VAL A 68 3.63 6.50 -11.36
N TYR A 69 3.22 6.34 -10.11
CA TYR A 69 3.03 5.05 -9.46
C TYR A 69 1.61 5.01 -8.89
N HIS A 70 0.93 3.88 -9.01
CA HIS A 70 -0.42 3.70 -8.48
C HIS A 70 -0.42 2.53 -7.49
N ALA A 71 -1.30 2.60 -6.49
CA ALA A 71 -1.48 1.53 -5.52
C ALA A 71 -2.49 0.50 -6.01
N PRO A 72 -2.41 -0.78 -5.58
CA PRO A 72 -1.31 -1.35 -4.78
C PRO A 72 -0.02 -1.51 -5.61
N PHE A 73 1.14 -1.33 -4.96
CA PHE A 73 2.47 -1.57 -5.54
C PHE A 73 3.01 -2.92 -5.09
#